data_AF-A0AAE7TKI3-F1
#
_entry.id   AF-A0AAE7TKI3-F1
#
_cell.length_a   1.000
_cell.length_b   1.000
_cell.length_c   1.000
_cell.angle_alpha   90.00
_cell.angle_beta   90.00
_cell.angle_gamma   90.00
#
_symmetry.space_group_name_H-M   'P 1'
#
loop_
_entity.id
_entity.type
_entity.pdbx_description
1 polymer ?
#
loop_
_entity_poly.entity_id
_entity_poly.type
_entity_poly.pdbx_seq_one_letter_code
_entity_poly.pdbx_strand_id
1 'polypeptide(L)'
;MTVAGKLAISLRMARYYAGRHHAPTWLIHRRSVEPAELILALRLDKTNREVVDYFLLPLNEMAKHVIGLTATSRSRFAAYRYPTMNDVFRAIMAKVAALLT
;
A
#
# COMPACT_ATOMS: atom_id res chain seq x y z
N MET A 1 -11.37 -5.34 3.78
CA MET A 1 -12.59 -4.51 4.00
C MET A 1 -13.23 -4.24 2.65
N THR A 2 -14.52 -3.96 2.60
CA THR A 2 -15.20 -3.59 1.35
C THR A 2 -15.85 -2.23 1.53
N VAL A 3 -15.63 -1.32 0.58
CA VAL A 3 -16.21 0.03 0.58
C VAL A 3 -17.41 0.04 -0.35
N ALA A 4 -18.55 0.55 0.15
CA ALA A 4 -19.84 0.60 -0.56
C ALA A 4 -20.31 -0.75 -1.15
N GLY A 5 -19.84 -1.88 -0.61
CA GLY A 5 -20.12 -3.21 -1.16
C GLY A 5 -19.51 -3.50 -2.54
N LYS A 6 -18.67 -2.58 -3.07
CA LYS A 6 -18.16 -2.62 -4.45
C LYS A 6 -16.64 -2.75 -4.51
N LEU A 7 -15.90 -2.05 -3.66
CA LEU A 7 -14.45 -1.97 -3.73
C LEU A 7 -13.80 -2.73 -2.57
N ALA A 8 -13.14 -3.84 -2.85
CA ALA A 8 -12.43 -4.63 -1.85
C ALA A 8 -10.99 -4.11 -1.63
N ILE A 9 -10.67 -3.75 -0.39
CA ILE A 9 -9.37 -3.20 0.02
C ILE A 9 -8.74 -4.06 1.11
N SER A 10 -7.49 -4.47 0.90
CA SER A 10 -6.65 -5.12 1.91
C SER A 10 -5.80 -4.09 2.65
N LEU A 11 -5.88 -4.08 3.97
CA LEU A 11 -5.09 -3.16 4.82
C LEU A 11 -3.81 -3.86 5.28
N ARG A 12 -2.65 -3.21 5.11
CA ARG A 12 -1.36 -3.82 5.45
C ARG A 12 -0.36 -2.83 6.01
N MET A 13 0.49 -3.29 6.92
CA MET A 13 1.65 -2.52 7.36
C MET A 13 2.82 -2.81 6.42
N ALA A 14 3.49 -1.76 5.94
CA ALA A 14 4.80 -1.89 5.32
C ALA A 14 5.87 -1.61 6.38
N ARG A 15 6.61 -2.63 6.78
CA ARG A 15 7.58 -2.56 7.90
C ARG A 15 8.99 -2.31 7.38
N TYR A 16 9.71 -1.41 8.03
CA TYR A 16 11.10 -1.12 7.75
C TYR A 16 11.97 -2.33 8.05
N TYR A 17 12.79 -2.69 7.06
CA TYR A 17 13.81 -3.71 7.13
C TYR A 17 15.13 -3.15 6.60
N ALA A 18 16.18 -3.23 7.42
CA ALA A 18 17.55 -2.89 7.03
C ALA A 18 18.42 -4.13 7.24
N GLY A 19 18.60 -4.90 6.18
CA GLY A 19 19.52 -6.03 6.17
C GLY A 19 20.98 -5.55 6.06
N ARG A 20 21.92 -6.35 6.55
CA ARG A 20 23.36 -6.00 6.56
C ARG A 20 23.97 -5.76 5.16
N HIS A 21 23.35 -6.34 4.12
CA HIS A 21 23.84 -6.30 2.73
C HIS A 21 22.81 -5.76 1.73
N HIS A 22 21.67 -5.25 2.19
CA HIS A 22 20.59 -4.79 1.31
C HIS A 22 20.24 -3.34 1.59
N ALA A 23 19.86 -2.61 0.54
CA ALA A 23 19.31 -1.27 0.69
C ALA A 23 18.06 -1.33 1.60
N PRO A 24 17.92 -0.39 2.55
CA PRO A 24 16.76 -0.36 3.43
C PRO A 24 15.45 -0.29 2.64
N THR A 25 14.48 -1.09 3.05
CA THR A 25 13.20 -1.24 2.34
C THR A 25 12.05 -1.46 3.31
N TRP A 26 10.85 -1.09 2.90
CA TRP A 26 9.63 -1.38 3.64
C TRP A 26 8.88 -2.53 2.96
N LEU A 27 8.72 -3.64 3.66
CA LEU A 27 8.16 -4.86 3.09
C LEU A 27 6.67 -4.98 3.38
N ILE A 28 5.91 -5.26 2.33
CA ILE A 28 4.49 -5.64 2.39
C ILE A 28 4.39 -7.12 1.98
N HIS A 29 4.00 -7.98 2.92
CA HIS A 29 3.94 -9.43 2.69
C HIS A 29 2.58 -9.87 2.14
N ARG A 30 2.56 -10.72 1.11
CA ARG A 30 1.36 -11.36 0.57
C ARG A 30 0.70 -12.31 1.60
N ARG A 31 -0.64 -12.31 1.67
CA ARG A 31 -1.44 -13.38 2.31
C ARG A 31 -1.98 -14.36 1.27
N SER A 32 -2.18 -15.61 1.69
CA SER A 32 -2.58 -16.75 0.87
C SER A 32 -3.95 -16.62 0.19
N VAL A 33 -4.83 -15.78 0.74
CA VAL A 33 -6.19 -15.54 0.23
C VAL A 33 -6.40 -14.04 0.15
N GLU A 34 -6.45 -13.47 -1.05
CA GLU A 34 -6.91 -12.08 -1.23
C GLU A 34 -7.83 -11.94 -2.44
N PRO A 35 -9.14 -11.73 -2.22
CA PRO A 35 -10.06 -11.25 -3.25
C PRO A 35 -10.03 -9.71 -3.38
N ALA A 36 -9.06 -9.03 -2.79
CA ALA A 36 -9.02 -7.57 -2.75
C ALA A 36 -8.47 -6.99 -4.07
N GLU A 37 -9.10 -5.96 -4.61
CA GLU A 37 -8.64 -5.29 -5.84
C GLU A 37 -7.49 -4.32 -5.54
N LEU A 38 -7.45 -3.80 -4.31
CA LEU A 38 -6.46 -2.83 -3.84
C LEU A 38 -5.82 -3.27 -2.52
N ILE A 39 -4.57 -2.87 -2.34
CA ILE A 39 -3.83 -2.94 -1.09
C ILE A 39 -3.60 -1.50 -0.60
N LEU A 40 -4.13 -1.18 0.56
CA LEU A 40 -3.76 0.00 1.33
C LEU A 40 -2.61 -0.36 2.27
N ALA A 41 -1.40 0.05 1.92
CA ALA A 41 -0.21 -0.15 2.75
C ALA A 41 0.10 1.11 3.57
N LEU A 42 0.19 0.95 4.89
CA LEU A 42 0.64 1.97 5.84
C LEU A 42 2.15 1.80 5.99
N ARG A 43 2.92 2.72 5.43
CA ARG A 43 4.38 2.68 5.58
C ARG A 43 4.74 3.22 6.95
N LEU A 44 5.46 2.41 7.72
CA LEU A 44 5.90 2.81 9.04
C LEU A 44 7.19 3.62 8.98
N ASP A 45 7.54 4.26 10.08
CA ASP A 45 8.86 4.86 10.26
C ASP A 45 9.95 3.77 10.41
N LYS A 46 11.21 4.20 10.57
CA LYS A 46 12.34 3.26 10.73
C LYS A 46 12.25 2.45 12.02
N THR A 47 11.49 2.92 13.02
CA THR A 47 11.28 2.21 14.29
C THR A 47 10.10 1.23 14.26
N ASN A 48 9.34 1.18 13.14
CA ASN A 48 8.13 0.40 12.98
C ASN A 48 7.02 0.73 13.98
N ARG A 49 6.93 1.99 14.43
CA ARG A 49 5.95 2.44 15.42
C ARG A 49 4.92 3.39 14.85
N GLU A 50 5.35 4.34 14.04
CA GLU A 50 4.50 5.42 13.53
C GLU A 50 4.26 5.27 12.04
N VAL A 51 3.08 5.65 11.57
CA VAL A 51 2.77 5.69 10.13
C VAL A 51 3.29 7.00 9.55
N VAL A 52 4.11 6.92 8.49
CA VAL A 52 4.72 8.10 7.86
C VAL A 52 4.02 8.52 6.57
N ASP A 53 3.46 7.57 5.83
CA ASP A 53 2.63 7.79 4.64
C ASP A 53 1.95 6.49 4.22
N TYR A 54 1.22 6.57 3.10
CA TYR A 54 0.34 5.52 2.62
C TYR A 54 0.65 5.19 1.17
N PHE A 55 0.35 3.96 0.78
CA PHE A 55 0.37 3.52 -0.60
C PHE A 55 -0.93 2.81 -0.92
N LEU A 56 -1.62 3.24 -1.99
CA LEU A 56 -2.82 2.57 -2.50
C LEU A 56 -2.45 1.82 -3.79
N LEU A 57 -2.06 0.56 -3.63
CA LEU A 57 -1.51 -0.27 -4.68
C LEU A 57 -2.61 -1.13 -5.31
N PRO A 58 -2.68 -1.24 -6.63
CA PRO A 58 -3.43 -2.30 -7.30
C PRO A 58 -2.95 -3.70 -6.86
N LEU A 59 -3.85 -4.67 -6.71
CA LEU A 59 -3.44 -6.04 -6.33
C LEU A 59 -2.49 -6.66 -7.35
N ASN A 60 -2.63 -6.34 -8.64
CA ASN A 60 -1.73 -6.85 -9.69
C ASN A 60 -0.26 -6.38 -9.53
N GLU A 61 -0.01 -5.35 -8.71
CA GLU A 61 1.35 -4.92 -8.35
C GLU A 61 2.04 -5.88 -7.37
N MET A 62 1.26 -6.73 -6.69
CA MET A 62 1.75 -7.76 -5.79
C MET A 62 2.37 -8.91 -6.59
N ALA A 63 3.71 -8.94 -6.62
CA ALA A 63 4.46 -10.10 -7.09
C ALA A 63 4.25 -11.33 -6.17
N LYS A 64 4.87 -12.48 -6.49
CA LYS A 64 4.56 -13.77 -5.85
C LYS A 64 4.53 -13.75 -4.32
N HIS A 65 5.36 -12.94 -3.63
CA HIS A 65 5.46 -12.97 -2.16
C HIS A 65 5.59 -11.62 -1.43
N VAL A 66 6.16 -10.57 -2.03
CA VAL A 66 6.44 -9.32 -1.31
C VAL A 66 6.49 -8.11 -2.25
N ILE A 67 6.04 -6.95 -1.74
CA ILE A 67 6.35 -5.64 -2.33
C ILE A 67 7.38 -4.96 -1.43
N GLY A 68 8.48 -4.51 -2.03
CA GLY A 68 9.47 -3.64 -1.37
C GLY A 68 9.25 -2.19 -1.77
N LEU A 69 8.91 -1.34 -0.79
CA LEU A 69 8.85 0.11 -0.97
C LEU A 69 10.20 0.70 -0.57
N THR A 70 10.85 1.40 -1.48
CA THR A 70 12.09 2.13 -1.20
C THR A 70 11.79 3.58 -0.83
N ALA A 71 12.71 4.24 -0.13
CA ALA A 71 12.61 5.68 0.14
C ALA A 71 12.86 6.54 -1.11
N THR A 72 13.27 5.94 -2.23
CA THR A 72 13.66 6.66 -3.44
C THR A 72 12.45 7.10 -4.26
N SER A 73 12.46 8.35 -4.72
CA SER A 73 11.42 8.92 -5.60
C SER A 73 11.33 8.23 -6.96
N ARG A 74 12.37 7.49 -7.37
CA ARG A 74 12.42 6.70 -8.62
C ARG A 74 11.70 5.34 -8.52
N SER A 75 11.09 5.03 -7.38
CA SER A 75 10.31 3.79 -7.25
C SER A 75 9.14 3.80 -8.21
N ARG A 76 8.90 2.68 -8.90
CA ARG A 76 7.69 2.48 -9.71
C ARG A 76 6.40 2.64 -8.89
N PHE A 77 6.49 2.51 -7.56
CA PHE A 77 5.37 2.70 -6.65
C PHE A 77 5.15 4.15 -6.20
N ALA A 78 6.02 5.09 -6.60
CA ALA A 78 5.89 6.49 -6.22
C ALA A 78 4.54 7.10 -6.67
N ALA A 79 3.99 6.66 -7.80
CA ALA A 79 2.69 7.07 -8.30
C ALA A 79 1.50 6.64 -7.41
N TYR A 80 1.71 5.64 -6.54
CA TYR A 80 0.68 5.14 -5.62
C TYR A 80 0.80 5.71 -4.21
N ARG A 81 1.76 6.62 -3.98
CA ARG A 81 2.04 7.20 -2.66
C ARG A 81 1.06 8.34 -2.34
N TYR A 82 0.52 8.30 -1.14
CA TYR A 82 -0.35 9.32 -0.57
C TYR A 82 0.26 9.83 0.74
N PRO A 83 0.55 11.14 0.88
CA PRO A 83 1.16 11.69 2.09
C PRO A 83 0.27 11.56 3.32
N THR A 84 -1.05 11.67 3.16
CA THR A 84 -2.00 11.65 4.28
C THR A 84 -3.14 10.65 4.07
N MET A 85 -3.79 10.24 5.17
CA MET A 85 -4.97 9.39 5.11
C MET A 85 -6.15 10.08 4.39
N ASN A 86 -6.25 11.41 4.50
CA ASN A 86 -7.29 12.16 3.79
C ASN A 86 -7.12 12.06 2.27
N ASP A 87 -5.89 12.05 1.77
CA ASP A 87 -5.63 11.86 0.34
C ASP A 87 -6.00 10.44 -0.12
N VAL A 88 -5.74 9.44 0.73
CA VAL A 88 -6.19 8.05 0.52
C VAL A 88 -7.71 7.99 0.42
N PHE A 89 -8.43 8.61 1.36
CA PHE A 89 -9.90 8.61 1.34
C PHE A 89 -10.46 9.26 0.09
N ARG A 90 -9.91 10.40 -0.34
CA ARG A 90 -10.33 11.04 -1.60
C ARG A 90 -10.12 10.10 -2.80
N ALA A 91 -8.97 9.42 -2.87
CA ALA A 91 -8.68 8.48 -3.95
C ALA A 91 -9.62 7.27 -3.95
N ILE A 92 -9.93 6.70 -2.77
CA ILE A 92 -10.87 5.59 -2.62
C ILE A 92 -12.28 6.03 -3.06
N MET A 93 -12.74 7.20 -2.62
CA MET A 93 -14.07 7.71 -2.98
C MET A 93 -14.20 7.97 -4.48
N ALA A 94 -13.16 8.51 -5.12
CA ALA A 94 -13.13 8.68 -6.57
C ALA A 94 -13.25 7.34 -7.32
N LYS A 95 -12.56 6.29 -6.85
CA LYS A 95 -12.67 4.94 -7.42
C LYS A 95 -14.06 4.34 -7.21
N VAL A 96 -14.65 4.51 -6.03
CA VAL A 96 -16.01 4.03 -5.75
C VAL A 96 -17.02 4.73 -6.67
N ALA A 97 -16.93 6.06 -6.84
CA ALA A 97 -17.81 6.80 -7.73
C ALA A 97 -17.73 6.28 -9.18
N ALA A 98 -16.53 5.96 -9.66
CA ALA A 98 -16.32 5.39 -11.00
C ALA A 98 -16.90 3.98 -11.17
N LEU A 99 -17.12 3.22 -10.08
CA LEU A 99 -17.77 1.89 -10.11
C LEU A 99 -19.30 1.95 -9.99
N LEU A 100 -19.85 3.13 -9.68
CA LEU A 100 -21.29 3.37 -9.55
C LEU A 100 -21.90 4.04 -10.79
N THR A 101 -21.05 4.43 -11.74
CA THR A 101 -21.45 5.01 -13.04
C THR A 101 -21.54 3.89 -14.07
#